data_AF-A0A950LT76-F1
#
_entry.id   AF-A0A950LT76-F1
#
_cell.length_a   1.000
_cell.length_b   1.000
_cell.length_c   1.000
_cell.angle_alpha   90.00
_cell.angle_beta   90.00
_cell.angle_gamma   90.00
#
_symmetry.space_group_name_H-M   'P 1'
#
loop_
_entity.id
_entity.type
_entity.pdbx_description
1 polymer ?
#
loop_
_entity_poly.entity_id
_entity_poly.type
_entity_poly.pdbx_seq_one_letter_code
_entity_poly.pdbx_strand_id
1 'polypeptide(L)' 'MAQIQRRRTVSVLVGSVRVGCDAPVVVQSMTNTDTADVSSTVEQVAALARAGSELVRVTVNNEAAAAAIP' A
#
# COMPACT_ATOMS: atom_id res chain seq x y z
N MET A 1 2.38 -16.49 24.89
CA MET A 1 1.54 -16.01 23.77
C MET A 1 1.06 -17.21 22.97
N ALA A 2 -0.20 -17.24 22.54
CA ALA A 2 -0.70 -18.34 21.72
C ALA A 2 -0.05 -18.29 20.32
N GLN A 3 0.40 -19.44 19.82
CA GLN A 3 0.96 -19.55 18.49
C GLN A 3 -0.17 -19.45 17.46
N ILE A 4 -0.23 -18.33 16.74
CA ILE A 4 -1.25 -18.09 15.71
C ILE A 4 -0.85 -18.86 14.44
N GLN A 5 -1.62 -19.88 14.07
CA GLN A 5 -1.52 -20.51 12.75
C GLN A 5 -2.24 -19.64 11.71
N ARG A 6 -1.50 -19.10 10.75
CA ARG A 6 -2.10 -18.36 9.63
C ARG A 6 -2.83 -19.31 8.68
N ARG A 7 -3.92 -18.82 8.09
CA ARG A 7 -4.67 -19.54 7.05
C ARG A 7 -3.77 -19.82 5.83
N ARG A 8 -3.83 -21.03 5.29
CA ARG A 8 -3.20 -21.33 3.99
C ARG A 8 -3.90 -20.54 2.88
N THR A 9 -3.12 -19.78 2.12
CA THR A 9 -3.59 -19.01 0.96
C THR A 9 -2.65 -19.25 -0.20
N VAL A 10 -3.12 -18.93 -1.41
CA VAL A 10 -2.20 -18.71 -2.54
C VAL A 10 -1.32 -17.49 -2.27
N SER A 11 -0.17 -17.43 -2.94
CA SER A 11 0.70 -16.25 -2.95
C SER A 11 0.40 -15.40 -4.18
N VAL A 12 0.39 -14.08 -4.00
CA VAL A 12 0.28 -13.09 -5.09
C VAL A 12 1.40 -12.07 -4.99
N LEU A 13 1.76 -11.47 -6.13
CA LEU A 13 2.72 -10.37 -6.19
C LEU A 13 1.95 -9.05 -6.36
N VAL A 14 2.26 -8.07 -5.52
CA VAL A 14 1.85 -6.67 -5.65
C VAL A 14 3.12 -5.87 -5.94
N GLY A 15 3.37 -5.56 -7.21
CA GLY A 15 4.70 -5.12 -7.64
C GLY A 15 5.76 -6.19 -7.31
N SER A 16 6.76 -5.81 -6.50
CA SER A 16 7.79 -6.74 -6.00
C SER A 16 7.45 -7.40 -4.65
N VAL A 17 6.33 -7.02 -4.01
CA VAL A 17 5.94 -7.51 -2.68
C VAL A 17 5.12 -8.79 -2.79
N ARG A 18 5.54 -9.85 -2.10
CA ARG A 18 4.81 -11.13 -2.02
C ARG A 18 3.82 -11.12 -0.87
N VAL A 19 2.54 -11.37 -1.16
CA VAL A 19 1.46 -11.43 -0.17
C VAL A 19 0.85 -12.84 -0.12
N GLY A 20 0.68 -13.36 1.09
CA GLY A 20 0.04 -14.66 1.34
C GLY A 20 1.00 -15.83 1.58
N CYS A 21 0.44 -17.02 1.82
CA CYS A 21 1.16 -18.27 2.10
C CYS A 21 2.16 -18.14 3.27
N ASP A 22 3.44 -18.22 2.97
CA ASP A 22 4.60 -18.22 3.86
C ASP A 22 5.26 -16.84 3.96
N ALA A 23 4.89 -15.88 3.10
CA ALA A 23 5.41 -14.51 3.17
C ALA A 23 4.95 -13.80 4.45
N PRO A 24 5.77 -12.97 5.11
CA PRO A 24 5.37 -12.20 6.29
C PRO A 24 4.07 -11.40 6.09
N VAL A 25 3.41 -11.02 7.19
CA VAL A 25 2.24 -10.12 7.09
C VAL A 25 2.74 -8.74 6.67
N VAL A 26 2.30 -8.29 5.50
CA VAL A 26 2.70 -7.02 4.91
C VAL A 26 1.97 -5.86 5.59
N VAL A 27 2.71 -4.82 5.97
CA VAL A 27 2.16 -3.57 6.52
C VAL A 27 1.76 -2.66 5.37
N GLN A 28 0.47 -2.35 5.28
CA GLN A 28 -0.04 -1.37 4.32
C GLN A 28 -0.54 -0.09 5.01
N SER A 29 -0.54 1.01 4.27
CA SER A 29 -1.11 2.29 4.68
C SER A 29 -1.89 2.94 3.54
N MET A 30 -2.51 4.08 3.80
CA MET A 30 -3.26 4.84 2.80
C MET A 30 -2.96 6.33 2.96
N THR A 31 -2.86 7.04 1.84
CA THR A 31 -2.76 8.50 1.86
C THR A 31 -4.09 9.15 2.28
N ASN A 32 -4.02 10.37 2.79
CA ASN A 32 -5.19 11.20 3.09
C ASN A 32 -5.14 12.57 2.38
N THR A 33 -4.17 12.76 1.49
CA THR A 33 -4.09 13.90 0.56
C THR A 33 -5.09 13.74 -0.58
N ASP A 34 -5.38 14.85 -1.28
CA ASP A 34 -6.06 14.77 -2.57
C ASP A 34 -5.09 14.20 -3.60
N THR A 35 -5.40 13.04 -4.18
CA THR A 35 -4.54 12.37 -5.17
C THR A 35 -4.28 13.24 -6.40
N ALA A 36 -5.19 14.17 -6.73
CA ALA A 36 -4.94 15.14 -7.80
C ALA A 36 -3.79 16.12 -7.48
N ASP A 37 -3.48 16.34 -6.19
CA ASP A 37 -2.27 17.01 -5.75
C ASP A 37 -1.11 16.00 -5.68
N VAL A 38 -0.39 15.90 -6.80
CA VAL A 38 0.73 14.98 -6.98
C VAL A 38 1.83 15.22 -5.95
N SER A 39 2.20 16.48 -5.72
CA SER A 39 3.32 16.82 -4.82
C SER A 39 3.03 16.38 -3.39
N SER A 40 1.86 16.77 -2.87
CA SER A 40 1.43 16.41 -1.51
C SER A 40 1.31 14.89 -1.34
N THR A 41 0.76 14.20 -2.34
CA THR A 41 0.60 12.75 -2.32
C THR A 41 1.94 12.03 -2.36
N VAL A 42 2.89 12.45 -3.20
CA VAL A 42 4.23 11.86 -3.27
C VAL A 42 5.00 12.07 -1.97
N GLU A 43 4.93 13.25 -1.37
CA GLU A 43 5.57 13.54 -0.09
C GLU A 43 5.05 12.63 1.03
N GLN A 44 3.73 12.43 1.08
CA GLN A 44 3.12 11.54 2.06
C GLN A 44 3.45 10.07 1.80
N VAL A 45 3.42 9.60 0.55
CA VAL A 45 3.84 8.23 0.20
C VAL A 45 5.27 7.98 0.67
N ALA A 46 6.18 8.93 0.43
CA ALA A 46 7.56 8.81 0.85
C ALA A 46 7.70 8.80 2.39
N ALA A 47 6.89 9.59 3.10
CA ALA A 47 6.86 9.57 4.57
C ALA A 47 6.35 8.24 5.12
N LEU A 48 5.28 7.67 4.54
CA LEU A 48 4.75 6.36 4.92
C LEU A 48 5.76 5.24 4.66
N ALA A 49 6.45 5.27 3.51
CA ALA A 49 7.51 4.30 3.21
C ALA A 49 8.66 4.39 4.23
N ARG A 50 9.12 5.61 4.57
CA ARG A 50 10.14 5.81 5.62
C ARG A 50 9.70 5.33 7.00
N ALA A 51 8.39 5.38 7.29
CA ALA A 51 7.82 4.86 8.53
C ALA A 51 7.66 3.32 8.55
N GLY A 52 8.00 2.63 7.45
CA GLY A 52 7.94 1.17 7.33
C GLY A 52 6.69 0.63 6.64
N SER A 53 5.91 1.48 5.96
CA SER A 53 4.83 1.00 5.09
C SER A 53 5.42 0.28 3.88
N GLU A 54 5.02 -0.97 3.68
CA GLU A 54 5.47 -1.81 2.56
C GLU A 54 4.58 -1.62 1.33
N LEU A 55 3.32 -1.20 1.52
CA LEU A 55 2.36 -0.87 0.47
C LEU A 55 1.58 0.39 0.85
N VAL A 56 1.47 1.34 -0.09
CA VAL A 56 0.67 2.55 0.11
C VAL A 56 -0.47 2.58 -0.89
N ARG A 57 -1.68 2.77 -0.39
CA ARG A 57 -2.89 2.95 -1.20
C ARG A 57 -3.21 4.44 -1.37
N VAL A 58 -3.68 4.81 -2.55
CA VAL A 58 -4.19 6.16 -2.86
C VAL A 58 -5.66 6.08 -3.27
N THR A 59 -6.43 7.13 -3.03
CA THR A 59 -7.82 7.21 -3.50
C THR A 59 -7.84 7.59 -4.98
N VAL A 60 -8.71 6.97 -5.77
CA VAL A 60 -9.05 7.43 -7.13
C VAL A 60 -10.56 7.57 -7.20
N ASN A 61 -11.06 8.78 -6.94
CA ASN A 61 -12.48 9.09 -6.77
C ASN A 61 -13.05 10.01 -7.86
N ASN A 62 -12.21 10.57 -8.72
CA ASN A 62 -12.60 11.42 -9.84
C ASN A 62 -11.56 11.30 -10.98
N GLU A 63 -11.86 11.89 -12.13
CA GLU A 63 -10.98 11.84 -13.30
C GLU A 63 -9.63 12.54 -13.08
N ALA A 64 -9.58 13.62 -12.29
CA ALA A 64 -8.34 14.32 -11.99
C ALA A 64 -7.38 13.45 -11.15
N ALA A 65 -7.91 12.76 -10.14
CA ALA A 65 -7.16 11.78 -9.35
C ALA A 65 -6.69 10.60 -10.19
N ALA A 66 -7.51 10.13 -11.14
CA ALA A 66 -7.12 9.07 -12.07
C ALA A 66 -6.00 9.54 -13.00
N ALA A 67 -6.09 10.75 -13.55
CA ALA A 67 -5.09 11.31 -14.46
C ALA A 67 -3.74 11.60 -13.78
N ALA A 68 -3.72 11.76 -12.45
CA ALA A 68 -2.51 11.90 -11.66
C ALA A 68 -1.71 10.59 -11.49
N ILE A 69 -2.30 9.45 -11.83
CA ILE A 69 -1.66 8.12 -11.78
C ILE A 69 -1.40 7.63 -13.22
N PRO A 70 -0.14 7.55 -13.67
CA PRO A 70 0.22 7.19 -15.05
C PRO A 70 0.04 5.70 -15.38
#